data_AF-A0A962GRN3-F1
#
_entry.id   AF-A0A962GRN3-F1
#
_cell.length_a   1.000
_cell.length_b   1.000
_cell.length_c   1.000
_cell.angle_alpha   90.00
_cell.angle_beta   90.00
_cell.angle_gamma   90.00
#
_symmetry.space_group_name_H-M   'P 1'
#
loop_
_entity.id
_entity.type
_entity.pdbx_description
1 polymer ?
#
loop_
_entity_poly.entity_id
_entity_poly.type
_entity_poly.pdbx_seq_one_letter_code
_entity_poly.pdbx_strand_id
1 'polypeptide(L)'
;MAAPLIAQIGVPVLIDVLSEILGGMDNQAAKTASKALNRVDEALKSGAITPEQLAEANRHAERMSELEREEYRTAISEVNQSLRAEVATEDKYVRRMRPTFGYLMALTWAAQMFAIAYVIVFDTDKAGVVMAAMGSLSAIWAVGLSVLGIYV
;
A
#
# COMPACT_ATOMS: atom_id res chain seq x y z
N MET A 1 -14.98 12.41 32.84
CA MET A 1 -16.40 12.81 32.96
C MET A 1 -17.02 13.30 31.64
N ALA A 2 -16.26 13.67 30.61
CA ALA A 2 -16.82 14.13 29.32
C ALA A 2 -17.25 12.99 28.36
N ALA A 3 -16.61 11.81 28.42
CA ALA A 3 -16.92 10.67 27.56
C ALA A 3 -18.39 10.17 27.64
N PRO A 4 -19.02 9.98 28.83
CA PRO A 4 -20.41 9.52 28.88
C PRO A 4 -21.41 10.56 28.34
N LEU A 5 -21.11 11.86 28.46
CA LEU A 5 -21.95 12.93 27.94
C LEU A 5 -21.87 13.02 26.40
N ILE A 6 -20.66 12.85 25.85
CA ILE A 6 -20.44 12.78 24.39
C ILE A 6 -21.04 11.49 23.81
N ALA A 7 -20.99 10.37 24.53
CA ALA A 7 -21.64 9.13 24.09
C ALA A 7 -23.18 9.24 24.10
N GLN A 8 -23.77 9.89 25.11
CA GLN A 8 -25.23 10.08 25.20
C GLN A 8 -25.77 11.11 24.20
N ILE A 9 -25.01 12.16 23.88
CA ILE A 9 -25.45 13.23 22.96
C ILE A 9 -24.98 12.93 21.52
N GLY A 10 -23.81 12.32 21.35
CA GLY A 10 -23.18 12.11 20.05
C GLY A 10 -23.73 10.94 19.26
N VAL A 11 -24.15 9.85 19.92
CA VAL A 11 -24.72 8.68 19.21
C VAL A 11 -26.05 9.02 18.52
N PRO A 12 -27.04 9.68 19.18
CA PRO A 12 -28.26 10.12 18.50
C PRO A 12 -28.00 11.08 17.34
N VAL A 13 -27.09 12.05 17.51
CA VAL A 13 -26.73 13.01 16.44
C VAL A 13 -26.08 12.30 15.25
N LEU A 14 -25.19 11.34 15.49
CA LEU A 14 -24.58 10.54 14.42
C LEU A 14 -25.61 9.66 13.72
N ILE A 15 -26.56 9.08 14.45
CA ILE A 15 -27.65 8.29 13.89
C ILE A 15 -28.52 9.17 12.98
N ASP A 16 -28.90 10.38 13.41
CA ASP A 16 -29.70 11.30 12.61
C ASP A 16 -28.99 11.67 11.30
N VAL A 17 -27.71 12.09 11.38
CA VAL A 17 -26.91 12.48 10.21
C VAL A 17 -26.73 11.31 9.25
N LEU A 18 -26.37 10.12 9.75
CA LEU A 18 -26.17 8.93 8.91
C LEU A 18 -27.49 8.44 8.30
N SER A 19 -28.60 8.52 9.03
CA SER A 19 -29.92 8.12 8.54
C SER A 19 -30.41 9.04 7.44
N GLU A 20 -30.14 10.35 7.55
CA GLU A 20 -30.47 11.34 6.52
C GLU A 20 -29.65 11.12 5.25
N ILE A 21 -28.32 10.96 5.38
CA ILE A 21 -27.42 10.70 4.24
C ILE A 21 -27.81 9.41 3.53
N LEU A 22 -27.99 8.32 4.27
CA LEU A 22 -28.35 7.01 3.71
C LEU A 22 -29.78 6.98 3.16
N GLY A 23 -30.70 7.77 3.73
CA GLY A 23 -32.08 7.90 3.27
C GLY A 23 -32.20 8.67 1.95
N GLY A 24 -31.32 9.64 1.72
CA GLY A 24 -31.25 10.43 0.48
C GLY A 24 -30.64 9.68 -0.72
N MET A 25 -30.02 8.52 -0.50
CA MET A 25 -29.44 7.71 -1.58
C MET A 25 -30.49 6.82 -2.26
N ASP A 26 -30.51 6.80 -3.60
CA ASP A 26 -31.34 5.88 -4.38
C ASP A 26 -30.72 4.48 -4.48
N ASN A 27 -30.54 3.85 -3.32
CA ASN A 27 -30.08 2.47 -3.18
C ASN A 27 -30.90 1.75 -2.10
N GLN A 28 -31.40 0.55 -2.40
CA GLN A 28 -32.25 -0.22 -1.48
C GLN A 28 -31.53 -0.58 -0.17
N ALA A 29 -30.24 -0.89 -0.20
CA ALA A 29 -29.45 -1.18 0.99
C ALA A 29 -29.31 0.06 1.88
N ALA A 30 -29.04 1.23 1.27
CA ALA A 30 -28.94 2.50 2.00
C ALA A 30 -30.27 2.89 2.68
N LYS A 31 -31.39 2.81 1.96
CA LYS A 31 -32.74 3.05 2.53
C LYS A 31 -33.10 2.09 3.65
N THR A 32 -32.63 0.84 3.58
CA THR A 32 -32.83 -0.17 4.63
C THR A 32 -32.00 0.16 5.87
N ALA A 33 -30.73 0.54 5.69
CA ALA A 33 -29.85 0.96 6.77
C ALA A 33 -30.39 2.20 7.50
N SER A 34 -30.85 3.22 6.76
CA SER A 34 -31.50 4.42 7.33
C SER A 34 -32.70 4.08 8.23
N LYS A 35 -33.60 3.19 7.76
CA LYS A 35 -34.74 2.73 8.58
C LYS A 35 -34.31 1.96 9.83
N ALA A 36 -33.25 1.17 9.74
CA ALA A 36 -32.72 0.43 10.88
C ALA A 36 -32.12 1.37 11.92
N LEU A 37 -31.36 2.38 11.49
CA LEU A 37 -30.78 3.41 12.35
C LEU A 37 -31.87 4.22 13.09
N ASN A 38 -32.95 4.62 12.43
CA ASN A 38 -34.08 5.29 13.08
C ASN A 38 -34.74 4.43 14.18
N ARG A 39 -34.83 3.11 13.99
CA ARG A 39 -35.35 2.20 15.03
C ARG A 39 -34.42 2.11 16.24
N VAL A 40 -33.10 2.19 16.02
CA VAL A 40 -32.12 2.22 17.10
C VAL A 40 -32.24 3.51 17.91
N ASP A 41 -32.44 4.65 17.25
CA ASP A 41 -32.70 5.93 17.93
C ASP A 41 -34.00 5.90 18.76
N GLU A 42 -35.07 5.31 18.24
CA GLU A 42 -36.32 5.13 18.99
C GLU A 42 -36.15 4.20 20.21
N ALA A 43 -35.36 3.13 20.07
CA ALA A 43 -35.02 2.22 21.16
C ALA A 43 -34.17 2.90 22.26
N LEU A 44 -33.30 3.84 21.89
CA LEU A 44 -32.54 4.68 22.83
C LEU A 44 -33.46 5.66 23.56
N LYS A 45 -34.35 6.36 22.83
CA LYS A 45 -35.28 7.35 23.40
C LYS A 45 -36.33 6.72 24.31
N SER A 46 -36.80 5.52 23.99
CA SER A 46 -37.78 4.76 24.80
C SER A 46 -37.15 4.07 26.02
N GLY A 47 -35.81 4.10 26.16
CA GLY A 47 -35.09 3.42 27.24
C GLY A 47 -35.04 1.90 27.10
N ALA A 48 -35.41 1.36 25.95
CA ALA A 48 -35.27 -0.07 25.64
C ALA A 48 -33.79 -0.48 25.54
N ILE A 49 -32.92 0.45 25.14
CA ILE A 49 -31.46 0.35 25.29
C ILE A 49 -31.06 1.21 26.49
N THR A 50 -30.52 0.59 27.54
CA THR A 50 -30.17 1.35 28.75
C THR A 50 -28.83 2.08 28.61
N PRO A 51 -28.64 3.20 29.32
CA PRO A 51 -27.34 3.88 29.38
C PRO A 51 -26.19 2.96 29.82
N GLU A 52 -26.46 1.99 30.70
CA GLU A 52 -25.47 1.03 31.18
C GLU A 52 -25.05 0.05 30.09
N GLN A 53 -25.98 -0.44 29.27
CA GLN A 53 -25.69 -1.31 28.12
C GLN A 53 -24.85 -0.56 27.08
N LEU A 54 -25.18 0.71 26.82
CA LEU A 54 -24.39 1.54 25.91
C LEU A 54 -22.99 1.83 26.47
N ALA A 55 -22.88 2.09 27.77
CA ALA A 55 -21.60 2.30 28.44
C ALA A 55 -20.72 1.04 28.43
N GLU A 56 -21.32 -0.15 28.57
CA GLU A 56 -20.61 -1.43 28.46
C GLU A 56 -20.14 -1.71 27.04
N ALA A 57 -21.00 -1.48 26.04
CA ALA A 57 -20.62 -1.59 24.63
C ALA A 57 -19.45 -0.65 24.28
N ASN A 58 -19.47 0.59 24.79
CA ASN A 58 -18.37 1.54 24.61
C ASN A 58 -17.08 1.04 25.27
N ARG A 59 -17.13 0.49 26.49
CA ARG A 59 -15.94 -0.09 27.15
C ARG A 59 -15.36 -1.25 26.33
N HIS A 60 -16.21 -2.09 25.74
CA HIS A 60 -15.75 -3.16 24.85
C HIS A 60 -15.13 -2.61 23.56
N ALA A 61 -15.74 -1.60 22.95
CA ALA A 61 -15.18 -0.94 21.77
C ALA A 61 -13.82 -0.28 22.06
N GLU A 62 -13.69 0.40 23.21
CA GLU A 62 -12.42 0.98 23.67
C GLU A 62 -11.36 -0.10 23.87
N ARG A 63 -11.71 -1.22 24.55
CA ARG A 63 -10.78 -2.32 24.78
C ARG A 63 -10.34 -3.00 23.47
N MET A 64 -11.25 -3.18 22.52
CA MET A 64 -10.93 -3.70 21.19
C MET A 64 -9.98 -2.76 20.45
N SER A 65 -10.24 -1.44 20.48
CA SER A 65 -9.35 -0.46 19.85
C SER A 65 -7.96 -0.45 20.48
N GLU A 66 -7.85 -0.63 21.80
CA GLU A 66 -6.55 -0.78 22.45
C GLU A 66 -5.79 -2.02 21.96
N LEU A 67 -6.45 -3.17 21.93
CA LEU A 67 -5.87 -4.43 21.46
C LEU A 67 -5.40 -4.32 20.00
N GLU A 68 -6.23 -3.77 19.11
CA GLU A 68 -5.85 -3.54 17.71
C GLU A 68 -4.62 -2.62 17.59
N ARG A 69 -4.51 -1.60 18.44
CA ARG A 69 -3.34 -0.71 18.46
C ARG A 69 -2.10 -1.40 19.00
N GLU A 70 -2.23 -2.29 19.97
CA GLU A 70 -1.13 -3.12 20.49
C GLU A 70 -0.65 -4.12 19.44
N GLU A 71 -1.56 -4.81 18.76
CA GLU A 71 -1.24 -5.71 17.64
C GLU A 71 -0.54 -4.96 16.52
N TYR A 72 -1.07 -3.79 16.12
CA TYR A 72 -0.46 -2.97 15.08
C TYR A 72 0.95 -2.51 15.47
N ARG A 73 1.15 -2.05 16.72
CA ARG A 73 2.48 -1.68 17.23
C ARG A 73 3.45 -2.87 17.19
N THR A 74 2.98 -4.05 17.59
CA THR A 74 3.78 -5.27 17.60
C THR A 74 4.19 -5.67 16.19
N ALA A 75 3.25 -5.67 15.24
CA ALA A 75 3.51 -5.97 13.84
C ALA A 75 4.55 -5.00 13.24
N ILE A 76 4.39 -3.70 13.48
CA ILE A 76 5.36 -2.69 13.01
C ILE A 76 6.72 -2.86 13.69
N SER A 77 6.75 -3.23 14.97
CA SER A 77 8.00 -3.50 15.69
C SER A 77 8.74 -4.69 15.10
N GLU A 78 8.06 -5.81 14.84
CA GLU A 78 8.66 -7.01 14.25
C GLU A 78 9.16 -6.76 12.83
N VAL A 79 8.39 -6.04 12.00
CA VAL A 79 8.82 -5.64 10.65
C VAL A 79 10.08 -4.77 10.72
N ASN A 80 10.14 -3.81 11.63
CA ASN A 80 11.33 -2.97 11.78
C ASN A 80 12.53 -3.76 12.32
N GLN A 81 12.28 -4.72 13.22
CA GLN A 81 13.33 -5.60 13.74
C GLN A 81 13.90 -6.48 12.63
N SER A 82 13.06 -7.10 11.80
CA SER A 82 13.50 -7.93 10.68
C SER A 82 14.25 -7.11 9.63
N LEU A 83 13.75 -5.92 9.25
CA LEU A 83 14.44 -5.02 8.32
C LEU A 83 15.82 -4.59 8.85
N ARG A 84 15.92 -4.25 10.14
CA ARG A 84 17.20 -3.92 10.76
C ARG A 84 18.15 -5.13 10.77
N ALA A 85 17.63 -6.33 11.01
CA ALA A 85 18.42 -7.56 10.94
C ALA A 85 18.89 -7.83 9.50
N GLU A 86 18.07 -7.64 8.48
CA GLU A 86 18.46 -7.75 7.07
C GLU A 86 19.53 -6.71 6.68
N VAL A 87 19.36 -5.45 7.10
CA VAL A 87 20.35 -4.39 6.83
C VAL A 87 21.67 -4.65 7.55
N ALA A 88 21.62 -5.16 8.78
CA ALA A 88 22.80 -5.53 9.56
C ALA A 88 23.44 -6.86 9.07
N THR A 89 22.74 -7.64 8.25
CA THR A 89 23.26 -8.90 7.73
C THR A 89 24.42 -8.62 6.78
N GLU A 90 25.61 -9.15 7.11
CA GLU A 90 26.80 -9.00 6.27
C GLU A 90 26.83 -9.94 5.05
N ASP A 91 25.70 -10.55 4.68
CA ASP A 91 25.64 -11.48 3.55
C ASP A 91 26.12 -10.79 2.27
N LYS A 92 27.29 -11.25 1.82
CA LYS A 92 28.00 -10.74 0.66
C LYS A 92 27.17 -10.94 -0.61
N TYR A 93 26.28 -11.94 -0.68
CA TYR A 93 25.52 -12.24 -1.87
C TYR A 93 24.45 -11.17 -2.15
N VAL A 94 23.62 -10.85 -1.15
CA VAL A 94 22.54 -9.84 -1.27
C VAL A 94 23.11 -8.45 -1.56
N ARG A 95 24.19 -8.07 -0.85
CA ARG A 95 24.80 -6.73 -1.01
C ARG A 95 25.56 -6.55 -2.32
N ARG A 96 26.05 -7.64 -2.93
CA ARG A 96 26.82 -7.60 -4.19
C ARG A 96 25.99 -7.89 -5.42
N MET A 97 24.78 -8.44 -5.31
CA MET A 97 23.96 -8.79 -6.47
C MET A 97 23.74 -7.60 -7.41
N ARG A 98 23.25 -6.47 -6.88
CA ARG A 98 22.99 -5.26 -7.68
C ARG A 98 24.28 -4.66 -8.28
N PRO A 99 25.38 -4.46 -7.52
CA PRO A 99 26.66 -4.05 -8.11
C PRO A 99 27.21 -5.03 -9.16
N THR A 100 27.13 -6.34 -8.93
CA THR A 100 27.66 -7.37 -9.84
C THR A 100 26.89 -7.37 -11.15
N PHE A 101 25.56 -7.29 -11.07
CA PHE A 101 24.71 -7.12 -12.24
C PHE A 101 25.05 -5.82 -12.99
N GLY A 102 25.29 -4.72 -12.29
CA GLY A 102 25.74 -3.46 -12.87
C GLY A 102 27.07 -3.57 -13.62
N TYR A 103 28.06 -4.27 -13.05
CA TYR A 103 29.33 -4.51 -13.73
C TYR A 103 29.19 -5.38 -14.97
N LEU A 104 28.36 -6.43 -14.92
CA LEU A 104 28.06 -7.26 -16.08
C LEU A 104 27.38 -6.44 -17.19
N MET A 105 26.42 -5.59 -16.84
CA MET A 105 25.75 -4.68 -17.78
C MET A 105 26.72 -3.68 -18.41
N ALA A 106 27.63 -3.10 -17.62
CA ALA A 106 28.65 -2.19 -18.14
C ALA A 106 29.59 -2.91 -19.11
N LEU A 107 29.98 -4.16 -18.79
CA LEU A 107 30.84 -4.98 -19.64
C LEU A 107 30.14 -5.34 -20.96
N THR A 108 28.88 -5.77 -20.92
CA THR A 108 28.12 -6.10 -22.13
C THR A 108 27.86 -4.87 -22.99
N TRP A 109 27.60 -3.72 -22.37
CA TRP A 109 27.46 -2.45 -23.08
C TRP A 109 28.76 -2.06 -23.79
N ALA A 110 29.89 -2.11 -23.07
CA ALA A 110 31.18 -1.83 -23.67
C ALA A 110 31.48 -2.78 -24.84
N ALA A 111 31.26 -4.08 -24.66
CA ALA A 111 31.44 -5.08 -25.72
C ALA A 111 30.54 -4.79 -26.94
N GLN A 112 29.26 -4.44 -26.72
CA GLN A 112 28.34 -4.07 -27.79
C GLN A 112 28.83 -2.83 -28.55
N MET A 113 29.23 -1.77 -27.84
CA MET A 113 29.73 -0.55 -28.46
C MET A 113 31.04 -0.77 -29.23
N PHE A 114 31.94 -1.61 -28.73
CA PHE A 114 33.14 -2.01 -29.45
C PHE A 114 32.83 -2.83 -30.70
N ALA A 115 31.87 -3.75 -30.65
CA ALA A 115 31.45 -4.51 -31.82
C ALA A 115 30.87 -3.59 -32.90
N ILE A 116 30.05 -2.59 -32.51
CA ILE A 116 29.53 -1.58 -33.44
C ILE A 116 30.67 -0.76 -34.05
N ALA A 117 31.59 -0.26 -33.22
CA ALA A 117 32.73 0.50 -33.69
C ALA A 117 33.61 -0.30 -34.67
N TYR A 118 33.83 -1.58 -34.38
CA TYR A 118 34.55 -2.50 -35.26
C TYR A 118 33.85 -2.62 -36.62
N VAL A 119 32.54 -2.87 -36.64
CA VAL A 119 31.77 -2.99 -37.89
C VAL A 119 31.83 -1.69 -38.69
N ILE A 120 31.69 -0.53 -38.04
CA ILE A 120 31.76 0.77 -38.72
C ILE A 120 33.12 1.00 -39.39
N VAL A 121 34.22 0.52 -38.79
CA VAL A 121 35.57 0.75 -39.33
C VAL A 121 35.98 -0.29 -40.37
N PHE A 122 35.68 -1.57 -40.11
CA PHE A 122 36.23 -2.69 -40.88
C PHE A 122 35.21 -3.34 -41.83
N ASP A 123 33.92 -3.35 -41.47
CA ASP A 123 32.82 -4.00 -42.21
C ASP A 123 31.74 -2.96 -42.60
N THR A 124 32.19 -1.87 -43.24
CA THR A 124 31.37 -0.69 -43.56
C THR A 124 30.09 -1.01 -44.34
N ASP A 125 30.10 -2.04 -45.18
CA ASP A 125 28.96 -2.53 -45.96
C ASP A 125 27.83 -3.07 -45.08
N LYS A 126 28.16 -3.59 -43.89
CA LYS A 126 27.19 -4.14 -42.91
C LYS A 126 26.73 -3.10 -41.90
N ALA A 127 27.41 -1.96 -41.78
CA ALA A 127 27.15 -0.97 -40.75
C ALA A 127 25.68 -0.50 -40.71
N GLY A 128 25.07 -0.27 -41.87
CA GLY A 128 23.66 0.15 -41.95
C GLY A 128 22.68 -0.88 -41.36
N VAL A 129 22.87 -2.16 -41.68
CA VAL A 129 22.01 -3.26 -41.18
C VAL A 129 22.20 -3.45 -39.67
N VAL A 130 23.44 -3.40 -39.19
CA VAL A 130 23.74 -3.53 -37.76
C VAL A 130 23.15 -2.37 -36.95
N MET A 131 23.24 -1.13 -37.46
CA MET A 131 22.64 0.04 -36.81
C MET A 131 21.11 -0.04 -36.77
N ALA A 132 20.48 -0.55 -37.84
CA ALA A 132 19.02 -0.78 -37.84
C ALA A 132 18.62 -1.84 -36.81
N ALA A 133 19.40 -2.91 -36.65
CA ALA A 133 19.14 -3.98 -35.69
C ALA A 133 19.28 -3.54 -34.22
N MET A 134 20.03 -2.47 -33.93
CA MET A 134 20.15 -1.92 -32.56
C MET A 134 18.82 -1.48 -31.97
N GLY A 135 17.87 -1.02 -32.79
CA GLY A 135 16.54 -0.65 -32.33
C GLY A 135 15.77 -1.82 -31.70
N SER A 136 16.03 -3.05 -32.14
CA SER A 136 15.39 -4.26 -31.61
C SER A 136 15.88 -4.64 -30.21
N LEU A 137 17.00 -4.07 -29.74
CA LEU A 137 17.58 -4.37 -28.42
C LEU A 137 17.04 -3.47 -27.30
N SER A 138 16.25 -2.43 -27.60
CA SER A 138 15.76 -1.49 -26.58
C SER A 138 14.99 -2.17 -25.45
N ALA A 139 14.21 -3.21 -25.76
CA ALA A 139 13.44 -3.95 -24.75
C ALA A 139 14.33 -4.67 -23.72
N ILE A 140 15.42 -5.31 -24.16
CA ILE A 140 16.32 -6.02 -23.22
C ILE A 140 17.09 -5.04 -22.32
N TRP A 141 17.45 -3.86 -22.85
CA TRP A 141 18.10 -2.80 -22.08
C TRP A 141 17.16 -2.17 -21.04
N ALA A 142 15.89 -1.93 -21.38
CA ALA A 142 14.90 -1.42 -20.43
C ALA A 142 14.71 -2.38 -19.23
N VAL A 143 14.60 -3.68 -19.50
CA VAL A 143 14.51 -4.70 -18.45
C VAL A 143 15.77 -4.69 -17.57
N GLY A 144 16.96 -4.69 -18.18
CA GLY A 144 18.22 -4.68 -17.43
C GLY A 144 18.39 -3.45 -16.53
N LEU A 145 18.08 -2.26 -17.03
CA LEU A 145 18.19 -1.02 -16.24
C LEU A 145 17.18 -0.95 -15.10
N SER A 146 15.99 -1.54 -15.27
CA SER A 146 14.98 -1.64 -14.19
C SER A 146 15.48 -2.42 -12.97
N VAL A 147 16.29 -3.47 -13.18
CA VAL A 147 16.91 -4.26 -12.10
C VAL A 147 17.89 -3.42 -11.27
N LEU A 148 18.53 -2.42 -11.90
CA LEU A 148 19.38 -1.46 -11.22
C LEU A 148 18.60 -0.33 -10.53
N GLY A 149 17.29 -0.21 -10.81
CA GLY A 149 16.44 0.88 -10.34
C GLY A 149 16.54 2.15 -11.18
N ILE A 150 17.05 2.04 -12.42
CA ILE A 150 17.16 3.14 -13.37
C ILE A 150 15.98 3.04 -14.32
N TYR A 151 15.13 4.05 -14.33
CA TYR A 151 14.00 4.16 -15.25
C TYR A 151 14.41 5.00 -16.46
N VAL A 152 14.14 4.49 -17.67
CA VAL A 152 14.50 5.09 -18.97
C VAL A 152 13.29 5.06 -19.88
#